data_AF-A0A941MG17-F1
#
_entry.id   AF-A0A941MG17-F1
#
_cell.length_a   1.000
_cell.length_b   1.000
_cell.length_c   1.000
_cell.angle_alpha   90.00
_cell.angle_beta   90.00
_cell.angle_gamma   90.00
#
_symmetry.space_group_name_H-M   'P 1'
#
loop_
_entity.id
_entity.type
_entity.pdbx_description
1 polymer ?
#
loop_
_entity_poly.entity_id
_entity_poly.type
_entity_poly.pdbx_seq_one_letter_code
_entity_poly.pdbx_strand_id
1 'polypeptide(L)' 'QWTRGNDSPHLRFIQANDGVATSARLALISATKTVIKSGLGILGVEAPDAMR' A
#
# COMPACT_ATOMS: atom_id res chain seq x y z
N GLN A 1 -4.93 0.12 17.51
CA GLN A 1 -5.43 1.48 17.22
C GLN A 1 -4.85 1.92 15.88
N TRP A 2 -5.69 2.04 14.85
CA TRP A 2 -5.29 2.31 13.45
C TRP A 2 -4.73 3.74 13.24
N THR A 3 -5.17 4.69 14.07
CA THR A 3 -4.89 6.13 13.93
C THR A 3 -3.63 6.61 14.66
N ARG A 4 -2.74 5.73 15.12
CA ARG A 4 -1.50 6.14 15.83
C ARG A 4 -0.57 7.05 15.01
N GLY A 5 -0.73 7.07 13.69
CA GLY A 5 -0.04 8.03 12.82
C GLY A 5 -0.46 9.49 13.01
N ASN A 6 -1.60 9.77 13.64
CA ASN A 6 -1.99 11.14 13.99
C ASN A 6 -1.10 11.70 15.09
N ASP A 7 -0.93 10.94 16.17
CA ASP A 7 -0.12 11.34 17.32
C ASP A 7 1.39 11.27 17.03
N SER A 8 1.79 10.32 16.19
CA SER A 8 3.19 10.06 15.84
C SER A 8 3.40 10.10 14.32
N PRO A 9 3.77 11.25 13.75
CA PRO A 9 3.95 11.42 12.30
C PRO A 9 4.98 10.47 11.69
N HIS A 10 6.02 10.07 12.44
CA HIS A 10 7.03 9.11 11.99
C HIS A 10 6.48 7.70 11.76
N LEU A 11 5.28 7.38 12.26
CA LEU A 11 4.59 6.12 12.00
C LEU A 11 3.73 6.16 10.72
N ARG A 12 3.60 7.33 10.09
CA ARG A 12 2.84 7.45 8.83
C ARG A 12 3.59 6.76 7.70
N PHE A 13 2.81 6.15 6.81
CA PHE A 13 3.32 5.59 5.56
C PHE A 13 3.90 6.66 4.62
N ILE A 14 3.27 7.84 4.61
CA ILE A 14 3.73 8.99 3.82
C ILE A 14 4.49 9.93 4.76
N GLN A 15 5.76 10.16 4.44
CA GLN A 15 6.64 11.07 5.17
C GLN A 15 6.95 12.27 4.27
N ALA A 16 6.37 13.44 4.57
CA ALA A 16 6.52 14.63 3.74
C ALA A 16 7.98 15.10 3.62
N ASN A 17 8.79 14.87 4.66
CA ASN A 17 10.19 15.27 4.70
C ASN A 17 11.15 14.17 4.23
N ASP A 18 10.64 12.99 3.87
CA ASP A 18 11.44 11.85 3.40
C ASP A 18 10.76 11.17 2.20
N GLY A 19 11.09 11.70 1.02
CA GLY A 19 10.60 11.20 -0.26
C GLY A 19 11.13 9.80 -0.60
N VAL A 20 12.34 9.45 -0.16
CA VAL A 20 12.96 8.14 -0.46
C VAL A 20 12.26 7.03 0.32
N ALA A 21 12.05 7.23 1.62
CA ALA A 21 11.33 6.24 2.42
C ALA A 21 9.86 6.11 1.97
N THR A 22 9.24 7.22 1.57
CA THR A 22 7.88 7.21 1.02
C THR A 22 7.81 6.45 -0.30
N SER A 23 8.72 6.71 -1.25
CA SER A 23 8.74 6.04 -2.55
C SER A 23 9.02 4.53 -2.40
N ALA A 24 9.95 4.14 -1.53
CA ALA A 24 10.24 2.73 -1.24
C ALA A 24 9.00 1.99 -0.71
N ARG A 25 8.24 2.60 0.21
CA ARG A 25 7.00 2.00 0.73
C ARG A 25 5.89 1.95 -0.33
N LEU A 26 5.76 2.97 -1.17
CA LEU A 26 4.80 2.96 -2.28
C LEU A 26 5.15 1.86 -3.30
N ALA A 27 6.43 1.68 -3.62
CA ALA A 27 6.89 0.61 -4.51
C ALA A 27 6.55 -0.78 -3.95
N LEU A 28 6.75 -0.99 -2.65
CA LEU A 28 6.38 -2.23 -1.97
C LEU A 28 4.87 -2.52 -2.09
N ILE A 29 4.03 -1.51 -1.87
CA ILE A 29 2.57 -1.65 -1.99
C ILE A 29 2.18 -1.96 -3.44
N SER A 30 2.75 -1.27 -4.43
CA SER A 30 2.49 -1.53 -5.86
C SER A 30 2.90 -2.95 -6.28
N ALA A 31 4.05 -3.42 -5.82
CA ALA A 31 4.49 -4.80 -6.06
C ALA A 31 3.51 -5.81 -5.45
N THR A 32 3.09 -5.58 -4.20
CA THR A 32 2.13 -6.44 -3.51
C THR A 32 0.77 -6.45 -4.21
N LYS A 33 0.27 -5.29 -4.65
CA LYS A 33 -0.96 -5.17 -5.48
C LYS A 33 -0.83 -6.03 -6.74
N THR A 34 0.32 -5.98 -7.40
CA THR A 34 0.57 -6.73 -8.64
C THR A 34 0.54 -8.23 -8.37
N VAL A 35 1.22 -8.72 -7.33
CA VAL A 35 1.24 -10.14 -6.94
C VAL A 35 -0.18 -10.65 -6.66
N ILE A 36 -0.96 -9.90 -5.86
CA ILE A 36 -2.33 -10.28 -5.52
C ILE A 36 -3.21 -10.30 -6.77
N LYS A 37 -3.13 -9.26 -7.62
CA LYS A 37 -3.89 -9.17 -8.86
C LYS A 37 -3.57 -10.34 -9.81
N SER A 38 -2.29 -10.67 -9.97
CA SER A 38 -1.86 -11.82 -10.78
C SER A 38 -2.37 -13.14 -10.20
N GLY A 39 -2.29 -13.32 -8.88
CA GLY A 39 -2.81 -14.52 -8.21
C GLY A 39 -4.33 -14.69 -8.37
N LEU A 40 -5.10 -13.62 -8.21
CA LEU A 40 -6.55 -13.63 -8.44
C LEU A 40 -6.89 -13.93 -9.90
N GLY A 41 -6.14 -13.35 -10.85
CA GLY A 41 -6.31 -13.63 -12.27
C GLY A 41 -6.09 -15.10 -12.63
N ILE A 42 -5.11 -15.77 -12.01
CA ILE A 42 -4.88 -17.21 -12.17
C ILE A 42 -6.08 -18.04 -11.68
N LEU A 43 -6.73 -17.59 -10.59
CA LEU A 43 -7.92 -18.24 -10.04
C LEU A 43 -9.22 -17.90 -10.80
N GLY A 44 -9.14 -17.10 -11.87
CA GLY A 44 -10.30 -16.65 -12.63
C GLY A 44 -11.13 -15.58 -11.91
N VAL A 45 -10.58 -14.92 -10.88
CA VAL A 45 -11.24 -13.88 -10.11
C VAL A 45 -10.74 -12.51 -10.57
N GLU A 46 -11.66 -11.62 -10.94
CA GLU A 46 -11.31 -10.23 -11.25
C GLU A 46 -11.02 -9.45 -9.97
N ALA A 47 -9.86 -8.77 -9.93
CA ALA A 47 -9.48 -7.92 -8.80
C ALA A 47 -10.03 -6.50 -9.01
N PRO A 48 -11.04 -6.05 -8.24
CA PRO A 48 -11.60 -4.71 -8.37
C PRO A 48 -10.63 -3.65 -7.86
N ASP A 49 -10.66 -2.46 -8.46
CA ASP A 49 -9.79 -1.35 -8.04
C ASP A 49 -10.18 -0.71 -6.71
N ALA A 50 -11.44 -0.87 -6.28
CA ALA A 50 -11.91 -0.45 -4.95
C ALA A 50 -12.99 -1.41 -4.44
N MET A 51 -12.96 -1.69 -3.14
CA MET A 51 -14.06 -2.35 -2.43
C MET A 51 -14.97 -1.27 -1.84
N ARG A 52 -16.28 -1.39 -2.06
CA ARG A 52 -17.30 -0.52 -1.48
C ARG A 52 -17.97 -1.20 -0.30
#